data_AF-A0A651EQM1-F1
#
_entry.id   AF-A0A651EQM1-F1
#
_cell.length_a   1.000
_cell.length_b   1.000
_cell.length_c   1.000
_cell.angle_alpha   90.00
_cell.angle_beta   90.00
_cell.angle_gamma   90.00
#
_symmetry.space_group_name_H-M   'P 1'
#
loop_
_entity.id
_entity.type
_entity.pdbx_description
1 polymer ?
#
loop_
_entity_poly.entity_id
_entity_poly.type
_entity_poly.pdbx_seq_one_letter_code
_entity_poly.pdbx_strand_id
1 'polypeptide(L)'
;MLVVLSMTAAVAGFASPHHGHGGPGSDRYFSDLVAEELEAFASQASGTEIGDLTVSDLTELIGVLSVREQEAAYVRSLRFSSFVMPGFGQFRGGDALAGSLFLFGNVGLSVGTAWGAYALLPESVQLRKGGSTGLDYWNDSRSDIDAAWGDLSFSDLAPSLGVVLGGSVLDLIWRSWSASNASDLAHENIESGAVVFEPQPFTFIGDRMGLGMRMRY
;
A
#
# COMPACT_ATOMS: atom_id res chain seq x y z
N MET A 1 20.25 -23.56 11.55
CA MET A 1 20.18 -22.09 11.46
C MET A 1 19.41 -21.79 10.17
N LEU A 2 18.11 -21.51 10.29
CA LEU A 2 17.13 -21.62 9.19
C LEU A 2 16.84 -20.22 8.64
N VAL A 3 17.50 -19.86 7.55
CA VAL A 3 17.17 -18.68 6.75
C VAL A 3 16.12 -19.14 5.73
N VAL A 4 14.84 -18.92 6.06
CA VAL A 4 13.75 -19.05 5.08
C VAL A 4 13.83 -17.84 4.15
N LEU A 5 14.51 -18.04 3.02
CA LEU A 5 14.54 -17.09 1.92
C LEU A 5 13.16 -17.09 1.25
N SER A 6 12.32 -16.13 1.61
CA SER A 6 11.09 -15.83 0.91
C SER A 6 11.42 -15.15 -0.42
N MET A 7 11.51 -15.90 -1.51
CA MET A 7 11.39 -15.34 -2.86
C MET A 7 9.92 -15.01 -3.12
N THR A 8 9.50 -13.82 -2.67
CA THR A 8 8.30 -13.19 -3.23
C THR A 8 8.71 -12.66 -4.60
N ALA A 9 8.45 -13.45 -5.65
CA ALA A 9 8.62 -13.02 -7.01
C ALA A 9 7.72 -11.80 -7.26
N ALA A 10 8.33 -10.61 -7.25
CA ALA A 10 7.70 -9.38 -7.67
C ALA A 10 7.42 -9.48 -9.18
N VAL A 11 6.24 -9.98 -9.55
CA VAL A 11 5.65 -9.69 -10.87
C VAL A 11 5.07 -8.28 -10.80
N ALA A 12 5.96 -7.29 -10.72
CA ALA A 12 5.67 -5.87 -10.89
C ALA A 12 6.46 -5.29 -12.09
N GLY A 13 6.83 -6.16 -13.03
CA GLY A 13 7.30 -5.77 -14.36
C GLY A 13 6.17 -5.98 -15.36
N PHE A 14 5.88 -4.95 -16.16
CA PHE A 14 4.82 -4.86 -17.19
C PHE A 14 3.47 -4.28 -16.75
N ALA A 15 3.47 -3.00 -16.40
CA ALA A 15 2.60 -2.00 -17.03
C ALA A 15 2.98 -0.59 -16.55
N SER A 16 4.00 0.01 -17.17
CA SER A 16 4.04 1.46 -17.31
C SER A 16 3.87 1.77 -18.79
N PRO A 17 2.80 2.49 -19.11
CA PRO A 17 2.97 3.78 -19.74
C PRO A 17 2.48 4.88 -18.80
N HIS A 18 3.24 5.97 -18.75
CA HIS A 18 2.78 7.27 -18.29
C HIS A 18 1.38 7.57 -18.83
N HIS A 19 0.42 7.84 -17.95
CA HIS A 19 -0.51 8.97 -18.01
C HIS A 19 -1.27 9.05 -16.68
N GLY A 20 -1.45 10.26 -16.18
CA GLY A 20 -2.07 10.51 -14.88
C GLY A 20 -3.49 9.98 -14.82
N HIS A 21 -3.82 9.37 -13.69
CA HIS A 21 -5.18 9.32 -13.18
C HIS A 21 -5.11 9.14 -11.66
N GLY A 22 -5.57 10.16 -10.95
CA GLY A 22 -5.94 10.05 -9.54
C GLY A 22 -6.97 8.94 -9.37
N GLY A 23 -6.80 8.15 -8.33
CA GLY A 23 -7.80 7.14 -7.96
C GLY A 23 -9.13 7.85 -7.61
N PRO A 24 -10.29 7.25 -7.92
CA PRO A 24 -11.61 7.90 -7.83
C PRO A 24 -12.09 8.29 -6.41
N GLY A 25 -11.23 8.18 -5.39
CA GLY A 25 -11.50 8.63 -4.03
C GLY A 25 -10.59 9.76 -3.53
N SER A 26 -9.42 10.01 -4.13
CA SER A 26 -8.47 11.02 -3.62
C SER A 26 -8.76 12.44 -4.11
N ASP A 27 -9.26 12.57 -5.33
CA ASP A 27 -9.52 13.89 -5.93
C ASP A 27 -10.77 14.54 -5.31
N ARG A 28 -11.72 13.74 -4.84
CA ARG A 28 -12.94 14.22 -4.17
C ARG A 28 -12.63 14.86 -2.82
N TYR A 29 -11.79 14.24 -2.01
CA TYR A 29 -11.50 14.79 -0.67
C TYR A 29 -10.72 16.11 -0.74
N PHE A 30 -9.77 16.23 -1.67
CA PHE A 30 -9.09 17.50 -1.94
C PHE A 30 -10.03 18.53 -2.56
N SER A 31 -10.84 18.14 -3.57
CA SER A 31 -11.78 19.08 -4.19
C SER A 31 -12.82 19.59 -3.20
N ASP A 32 -13.31 18.74 -2.31
CA ASP A 32 -14.37 19.09 -1.38
C ASP A 32 -13.84 20.02 -0.28
N LEU A 33 -12.66 19.72 0.30
CA LEU A 33 -12.02 20.59 1.30
C LEU A 33 -11.53 21.92 0.72
N VAL A 34 -10.93 21.91 -0.47
CA VAL A 34 -10.46 23.12 -1.15
C VAL A 34 -11.65 23.96 -1.59
N ALA A 35 -12.73 23.35 -2.08
CA ALA A 35 -13.94 24.06 -2.45
C ALA A 35 -14.63 24.69 -1.24
N GLU A 36 -14.71 24.00 -0.11
CA GLU A 36 -15.33 24.51 1.12
C GLU A 36 -14.59 25.76 1.65
N GLU A 37 -13.25 25.75 1.65
CA GLU A 37 -12.46 26.92 2.06
C GLU A 37 -12.41 28.03 1.01
N LEU A 38 -12.38 27.71 -0.29
CA LEU A 38 -12.53 28.72 -1.35
C LEU A 38 -13.90 29.37 -1.30
N GLU A 39 -14.96 28.63 -0.97
CA GLU A 39 -16.31 29.16 -0.81
C GLU A 39 -16.43 30.00 0.46
N ALA A 40 -15.82 29.58 1.57
CA ALA A 40 -15.72 30.38 2.78
C ALA A 40 -14.97 31.70 2.52
N PHE A 41 -13.82 31.65 1.84
CA PHE A 41 -13.04 32.83 1.49
C PHE A 41 -13.75 33.70 0.45
N ALA A 42 -14.37 33.11 -0.58
CA ALA A 42 -15.16 33.84 -1.57
C ALA A 42 -16.39 34.51 -0.93
N SER A 43 -17.04 33.87 0.04
CA SER A 43 -18.15 34.46 0.79
C SER A 43 -17.69 35.63 1.65
N GLN A 44 -16.50 35.53 2.26
CA GLN A 44 -15.89 36.59 3.07
C GLN A 44 -15.33 37.74 2.21
N ALA A 45 -14.84 37.43 1.01
CA ALA A 45 -14.29 38.39 0.04
C ALA A 45 -15.37 38.98 -0.90
N SER A 46 -16.58 38.42 -0.94
CA SER A 46 -17.67 38.89 -1.81
C SER A 46 -18.14 40.33 -1.54
N GLY A 47 -17.73 40.92 -0.42
CA GLY A 47 -17.95 42.33 -0.08
C GLY A 47 -16.75 43.26 -0.29
N THR A 48 -15.60 42.77 -0.76
CA THR A 48 -14.32 43.50 -0.78
C THR A 48 -13.87 43.73 -2.23
N GLU A 49 -13.59 44.97 -2.61
CA GLU A 49 -13.06 45.28 -3.94
C GLU A 49 -11.73 44.54 -4.18
N ILE A 50 -11.59 43.91 -5.35
CA ILE A 50 -10.43 43.07 -5.77
C ILE A 50 -9.07 43.82 -5.71
N GLY A 51 -9.07 45.13 -5.43
CA GLY A 51 -7.88 45.97 -5.27
C GLY A 51 -7.21 45.94 -3.89
N ASP A 52 -7.86 45.43 -2.84
CA ASP A 52 -7.36 45.46 -1.45
C ASP A 52 -6.69 44.15 -0.98
N LEU A 53 -6.59 43.13 -1.84
CA LEU A 53 -5.85 41.90 -1.53
C LEU A 53 -4.36 42.18 -1.41
N THR A 54 -3.84 42.12 -0.20
CA THR A 54 -2.44 42.35 0.09
C THR A 54 -1.61 41.09 -0.19
N VAL A 55 -0.30 41.25 -0.40
CA VAL A 55 0.63 40.12 -0.52
C VAL A 55 0.60 39.24 0.76
N SER A 56 0.25 39.84 1.92
CA SER A 56 0.06 39.11 3.17
C SER A 56 -1.08 38.09 3.08
N ASP A 57 -2.22 38.51 2.52
CA ASP A 57 -3.41 37.65 2.36
C ASP A 57 -3.14 36.50 1.39
N LEU A 58 -2.37 36.76 0.32
CA LEU A 58 -1.90 35.73 -0.61
C LEU A 58 -0.94 34.73 0.06
N THR A 59 -0.01 35.19 0.90
CA THR A 59 0.90 34.28 1.62
C THR A 59 0.18 33.44 2.67
N GLU A 60 -0.86 33.97 3.30
CA GLU A 60 -1.70 33.23 4.24
C GLU A 60 -2.49 32.13 3.51
N LEU A 61 -3.11 32.46 2.37
CA LEU A 61 -3.82 31.48 1.54
C LEU A 61 -2.90 30.36 1.04
N ILE A 62 -1.69 30.69 0.55
CA ILE A 62 -0.69 29.70 0.15
C ILE A 62 -0.26 28.85 1.37
N GLY A 63 -0.17 29.46 2.56
CA GLY A 63 0.10 28.76 3.81
C GLY A 63 -0.96 27.70 4.16
N VAL A 64 -2.24 28.06 4.08
CA VAL A 64 -3.36 27.12 4.29
C VAL A 64 -3.33 26.00 3.26
N LEU A 65 -3.15 26.34 1.98
CA LEU A 65 -3.06 25.35 0.90
C LEU A 65 -1.88 24.37 1.12
N SER A 66 -0.75 24.86 1.63
CA SER A 66 0.42 24.06 2.01
C SER A 66 0.10 23.01 3.06
N VAL A 67 -0.63 23.40 4.10
CA VAL A 67 -1.00 22.49 5.19
C VAL A 67 -1.92 21.40 4.67
N ARG A 68 -2.92 21.75 3.84
CA ARG A 68 -3.84 20.77 3.24
C ARG A 68 -3.13 19.77 2.33
N GLU A 69 -2.14 20.21 1.56
CA GLU A 69 -1.32 19.30 0.75
C GLU A 69 -0.50 18.36 1.63
N GLN A 70 0.10 18.86 2.71
CA GLN A 70 0.85 18.04 3.67
C GLN A 70 -0.05 17.00 4.35
N GLU A 71 -1.27 17.36 4.75
CA GLU A 71 -2.28 16.44 5.27
C GLU A 71 -2.61 15.33 4.26
N ALA A 72 -2.92 15.71 3.03
CA ALA A 72 -3.23 14.75 1.96
C ALA A 72 -2.04 13.84 1.63
N ALA A 73 -0.82 14.38 1.62
CA ALA A 73 0.41 13.62 1.40
C ALA A 73 0.68 12.64 2.54
N TYR A 74 0.44 13.05 3.79
CA TYR A 74 0.56 12.20 4.96
C TYR A 74 -0.43 11.02 4.90
N VAL A 75 -1.72 11.29 4.70
CA VAL A 75 -2.76 10.25 4.55
C VAL A 75 -2.40 9.29 3.42
N ARG A 76 -2.02 9.82 2.25
CA ARG A 76 -1.61 9.01 1.09
C ARG A 76 -0.39 8.15 1.41
N SER A 77 0.60 8.70 2.11
CA SER A 77 1.79 7.97 2.53
C SER A 77 1.46 6.79 3.45
N LEU A 78 0.63 7.01 4.48
CA LEU A 78 0.24 5.94 5.41
C LEU A 78 -0.58 4.86 4.70
N ARG A 79 -1.58 5.27 3.92
CA ARG A 79 -2.40 4.37 3.12
C ARG A 79 -1.57 3.52 2.17
N PHE A 80 -0.69 4.15 1.39
CA PHE A 80 0.19 3.46 0.45
C PHE A 80 1.13 2.48 1.17
N SER A 81 1.69 2.91 2.30
CA SER A 81 2.56 2.07 3.14
C SER A 81 1.85 0.77 3.55
N SER A 82 0.62 0.86 4.05
CA SER A 82 -0.17 -0.33 4.43
C SER A 82 -0.67 -1.15 3.24
N PHE A 83 -0.90 -0.52 2.08
CA PHE A 83 -1.24 -1.26 0.87
C PHE A 83 -0.08 -2.14 0.38
N VAL A 84 1.15 -1.59 0.39
CA VAL A 84 2.36 -2.30 -0.04
C VAL A 84 2.75 -3.37 0.98
N MET A 85 2.67 -3.04 2.26
CA MET A 85 2.98 -3.95 3.36
C MET A 85 1.89 -3.81 4.44
N PRO A 86 0.92 -4.74 4.50
CA PRO A 86 -0.16 -4.70 5.48
C PRO A 86 0.36 -4.50 6.90
N GLY A 87 -0.21 -3.51 7.59
CA GLY A 87 0.15 -3.12 8.95
C GLY A 87 1.23 -2.03 9.06
N PHE A 88 2.00 -1.76 8.00
CA PHE A 88 3.14 -0.84 8.09
C PHE A 88 2.72 0.63 8.27
N GLY A 89 1.66 1.08 7.59
CA GLY A 89 1.10 2.42 7.80
C GLY A 89 0.51 2.61 9.19
N GLN A 90 -0.10 1.58 9.78
CA GLN A 90 -0.58 1.61 11.17
C GLN A 90 0.57 1.78 12.17
N PHE A 91 1.66 1.02 12.01
CA PHE A 91 2.85 1.20 12.85
C PHE A 91 3.43 2.61 12.73
N ARG A 92 3.47 3.17 11.52
CA ARG A 92 3.93 4.55 11.31
C ARG A 92 2.98 5.60 11.90
N GLY A 93 1.68 5.30 11.93
CA GLY A 93 0.66 6.14 12.55
C GLY A 93 0.49 5.94 14.06
N GLY A 94 1.28 5.05 14.69
CA GLY A 94 1.25 4.83 16.14
C GLY A 94 0.27 3.76 16.63
N ASP A 95 -0.48 3.09 15.75
CA ASP A 95 -1.36 1.98 16.12
C ASP A 95 -0.65 0.62 15.93
N ALA A 96 0.10 0.22 16.95
CA ALA A 96 0.83 -1.04 16.92
C ALA A 96 -0.10 -2.28 16.96
N LEU A 97 -1.28 -2.16 17.58
CA LEU A 97 -2.21 -3.27 17.70
C LEU A 97 -2.80 -3.61 16.34
N ALA A 98 -3.39 -2.62 15.66
CA ALA A 98 -3.91 -2.82 14.30
C ALA A 98 -2.79 -3.18 13.33
N GLY A 99 -1.61 -2.55 13.45
CA GLY A 99 -0.43 -2.88 12.64
C GLY A 99 -0.05 -4.36 12.74
N SER A 100 -0.01 -4.91 13.95
CA SER A 100 0.29 -6.33 14.17
C SER A 100 -0.79 -7.24 13.59
N LEU A 101 -2.07 -6.91 13.75
CA LEU A 101 -3.19 -7.70 13.24
C LEU A 101 -3.13 -7.82 11.71
N PHE A 102 -2.92 -6.70 11.00
CA PHE A 102 -2.80 -6.71 9.54
C PHE A 102 -1.58 -7.46 9.05
N LEU A 103 -0.44 -7.32 9.75
CA LEU A 103 0.77 -8.05 9.42
C LEU A 103 0.58 -9.56 9.60
N PHE A 104 0.04 -10.01 10.73
CA PHE A 104 -0.20 -11.42 11.00
C PHE A 104 -1.23 -12.03 10.06
N GLY A 105 -2.31 -11.29 9.74
CA GLY A 105 -3.28 -11.74 8.74
C GLY A 105 -2.63 -11.94 7.37
N ASN A 106 -1.75 -11.03 6.95
CA ASN A 106 -1.02 -11.14 5.69
C ASN A 106 -0.06 -12.35 5.67
N VAL A 107 0.68 -12.58 6.75
CA VAL A 107 1.56 -13.75 6.90
C VAL A 107 0.73 -15.03 6.87
N GLY A 108 -0.37 -15.09 7.63
CA GLY A 108 -1.26 -16.25 7.68
C GLY A 108 -1.85 -16.58 6.31
N LEU A 109 -2.29 -15.57 5.57
CA LEU A 109 -2.81 -15.71 4.21
C LEU A 109 -1.71 -16.21 3.26
N SER A 110 -0.52 -15.61 3.29
CA SER A 110 0.61 -16.02 2.46
C SER A 110 1.03 -17.47 2.72
N VAL A 111 1.18 -17.85 3.99
CA VAL A 111 1.53 -19.22 4.40
C VAL A 111 0.41 -20.19 4.05
N GLY A 112 -0.84 -19.82 4.29
CA GLY A 112 -2.01 -20.65 3.95
C GLY A 112 -2.14 -20.88 2.45
N THR A 113 -1.94 -19.86 1.62
CA THR A 113 -1.92 -19.98 0.16
C THR A 113 -0.76 -20.84 -0.31
N ALA A 114 0.45 -20.64 0.21
CA ALA A 114 1.62 -21.44 -0.16
C ALA A 114 1.42 -22.92 0.21
N TRP A 115 0.93 -23.18 1.42
CA TRP A 115 0.63 -24.54 1.88
C TRP A 115 -0.49 -25.19 1.06
N GLY A 116 -1.59 -24.47 0.81
CA GLY A 116 -2.71 -24.97 0.01
C GLY A 116 -2.31 -25.26 -1.44
N ALA A 117 -1.52 -24.37 -2.06
CA ALA A 117 -0.99 -24.58 -3.40
C ALA A 117 -0.08 -25.81 -3.45
N TYR A 118 0.83 -25.94 -2.48
CA TYR A 118 1.71 -27.11 -2.37
C TYR A 118 0.94 -28.41 -2.16
N ALA A 119 -0.08 -28.42 -1.30
CA ALA A 119 -0.89 -29.60 -1.02
C ALA A 119 -1.69 -30.09 -2.24
N LEU A 120 -1.95 -29.20 -3.21
CA LEU A 120 -2.64 -29.51 -4.47
C LEU A 120 -1.69 -29.73 -5.65
N LEU A 121 -0.37 -29.70 -5.44
CA LEU A 121 0.57 -30.12 -6.47
C LEU A 121 0.46 -31.62 -6.72
N PRO A 122 0.78 -32.10 -7.94
CA PRO A 122 0.88 -33.53 -8.20
C PRO A 122 1.89 -34.23 -7.27
N GLU A 123 1.58 -35.44 -6.82
CA GLU A 123 2.47 -36.21 -5.92
C GLU A 123 3.87 -36.41 -6.51
N SER A 124 4.00 -36.46 -7.84
CA SER A 124 5.27 -36.63 -8.54
C SER A 124 6.28 -35.52 -8.21
N VAL A 125 5.83 -34.31 -7.91
CA VAL A 125 6.69 -33.15 -7.59
C VAL A 125 6.63 -32.71 -6.14
N GLN A 126 5.79 -33.34 -5.31
CA GLN A 126 5.78 -33.07 -3.88
C GLN A 126 7.05 -33.64 -3.21
N LEU A 127 7.49 -32.99 -2.13
CA LEU A 127 8.51 -33.54 -1.24
C LEU A 127 8.14 -34.96 -0.80
N ARG A 128 9.07 -35.89 -1.03
CA ARG A 128 8.96 -37.30 -0.66
C ARG A 128 8.77 -37.43 0.85
N LYS A 129 7.75 -38.19 1.27
CA LYS A 129 7.50 -38.51 2.69
C LYS A 129 7.67 -40.00 2.93
N GLY A 130 8.62 -40.37 3.79
CA GLY A 130 8.66 -41.68 4.48
C GLY A 130 8.35 -42.93 3.65
N GLY A 131 8.94 -43.08 2.45
CA GLY A 131 8.84 -44.30 1.63
C GLY A 131 7.82 -44.27 0.49
N SER A 132 7.14 -43.15 0.23
CA SER A 132 6.18 -42.98 -0.87
C SER A 132 6.76 -42.26 -2.10
N THR A 133 5.92 -42.17 -3.15
CA THR A 133 6.06 -41.35 -4.36
C THR A 133 6.39 -39.88 -4.06
N GLY A 134 7.27 -39.26 -4.86
CA GLY A 134 7.66 -37.84 -4.76
C GLY A 134 9.17 -37.59 -4.91
N LEU A 135 9.54 -36.32 -5.01
CA LEU A 135 10.92 -35.85 -5.17
C LEU A 135 11.61 -35.68 -3.81
N ASP A 136 12.83 -36.17 -3.71
CA ASP A 136 13.76 -35.80 -2.65
C ASP A 136 14.68 -34.72 -3.17
N TYR A 137 14.24 -33.47 -3.02
CA TYR A 137 14.95 -32.29 -3.52
C TYR A 137 16.39 -32.15 -3.00
N TRP A 138 16.76 -32.86 -1.93
CA TRP A 138 18.12 -32.84 -1.36
C TRP A 138 19.05 -33.91 -1.90
N ASN A 139 18.51 -35.01 -2.42
CA ASN A 139 19.31 -36.14 -2.86
C ASN A 139 19.12 -36.50 -4.34
N ASP A 140 17.98 -36.17 -4.94
CA ASP A 140 17.71 -36.42 -6.35
C ASP A 140 18.58 -35.50 -7.24
N SER A 141 18.97 -36.01 -8.41
CA SER A 141 19.75 -35.19 -9.34
C SER A 141 18.88 -34.07 -9.92
N ARG A 142 19.52 -32.96 -10.33
CA ARG A 142 18.81 -31.85 -10.97
C ARG A 142 18.02 -32.30 -12.20
N SER A 143 18.55 -33.23 -12.99
CA SER A 143 17.85 -33.78 -14.16
C SER A 143 16.58 -34.54 -13.79
N ASP A 144 16.58 -35.27 -12.67
CA ASP A 144 15.39 -36.02 -12.23
C ASP A 144 14.29 -35.06 -11.74
N ILE A 145 14.69 -34.01 -11.03
CA ILE A 145 13.78 -32.92 -10.60
C ILE A 145 13.19 -32.23 -11.84
N ASP A 146 14.05 -31.80 -12.78
CA ASP A 146 13.62 -31.09 -13.98
C ASP A 146 12.69 -31.96 -14.85
N ALA A 147 12.95 -33.27 -14.96
CA ALA A 147 12.08 -34.20 -15.67
C ALA A 147 10.71 -34.34 -15.00
N ALA A 148 10.67 -34.51 -13.67
CA ALA A 148 9.42 -34.63 -12.93
C ALA A 148 8.53 -33.38 -13.06
N TRP A 149 9.12 -32.19 -13.11
CA TRP A 149 8.40 -30.95 -13.41
C TRP A 149 8.04 -30.80 -14.88
N GLY A 150 8.91 -31.25 -15.79
CA GLY A 150 8.71 -31.18 -17.24
C GLY A 150 7.61 -32.10 -17.76
N ASP A 151 7.32 -33.19 -17.06
CA ASP A 151 6.26 -34.14 -17.40
C ASP A 151 4.85 -33.64 -17.00
N LEU A 152 4.76 -32.54 -16.24
CA LEU A 152 3.48 -32.00 -15.81
C LEU A 152 2.81 -31.19 -16.92
N SER A 153 1.52 -31.45 -17.09
CA SER A 153 0.65 -30.61 -17.92
C SER A 153 0.06 -29.45 -17.13
N PHE A 154 -0.46 -28.44 -17.84
CA PHE A 154 -1.19 -27.34 -17.21
C PHE A 154 -2.38 -27.83 -16.36
N SER A 155 -3.10 -28.86 -16.78
CA SER A 155 -4.23 -29.41 -16.01
C SER A 155 -3.80 -30.03 -14.69
N ASP A 156 -2.58 -30.55 -14.61
CA ASP A 156 -2.03 -31.10 -13.35
C ASP A 156 -1.69 -29.98 -12.36
N LEU A 157 -1.30 -28.82 -12.88
CA LEU A 157 -0.98 -27.62 -12.08
C LEU A 157 -2.20 -26.74 -11.79
N ALA A 158 -3.28 -26.84 -12.57
CA ALA A 158 -4.44 -25.97 -12.50
C ALA A 158 -5.05 -25.87 -11.07
N PRO A 159 -5.17 -26.94 -10.27
CA PRO A 159 -5.63 -26.83 -8.89
C PRO A 159 -4.73 -25.96 -8.01
N SER A 160 -3.41 -26.18 -8.07
CA SER A 160 -2.43 -25.40 -7.32
C SER A 160 -2.42 -23.92 -7.75
N LEU A 161 -2.51 -23.66 -9.06
CA LEU A 161 -2.62 -22.31 -9.61
C LEU A 161 -3.92 -21.64 -9.18
N GLY A 162 -5.02 -22.37 -9.12
CA GLY A 162 -6.31 -21.89 -8.62
C GLY A 162 -6.20 -21.37 -7.18
N VAL A 163 -5.48 -22.09 -6.31
CA VAL A 163 -5.22 -21.63 -4.93
C VAL A 163 -4.33 -20.41 -4.90
N VAL A 164 -3.28 -20.34 -5.70
CA VAL A 164 -2.40 -19.16 -5.79
C VAL A 164 -3.18 -17.93 -6.24
N LEU A 165 -4.00 -18.07 -7.29
CA LEU A 165 -4.82 -16.97 -7.81
C LEU A 165 -5.88 -16.54 -6.80
N GLY A 166 -6.58 -17.50 -6.18
CA GLY A 166 -7.55 -17.21 -5.12
C GLY A 166 -6.91 -16.51 -3.92
N GLY A 167 -5.75 -17.01 -3.48
CA GLY A 167 -4.94 -16.38 -2.44
C GLY A 167 -4.52 -14.96 -2.79
N SER A 168 -4.10 -14.72 -4.04
CA SER A 168 -3.70 -13.38 -4.50
C SER A 168 -4.87 -12.38 -4.48
N VAL A 169 -6.08 -12.82 -4.83
CA VAL A 169 -7.29 -11.98 -4.73
C VAL A 169 -7.59 -11.65 -3.27
N LEU A 170 -7.51 -12.64 -2.38
CA LEU A 170 -7.72 -12.42 -0.95
C LEU A 170 -6.65 -11.48 -0.35
N ASP A 171 -5.39 -11.60 -0.79
CA ASP A 171 -4.29 -10.70 -0.40
C ASP A 171 -4.60 -9.25 -0.80
N LEU A 172 -5.06 -9.01 -2.03
CA LEU A 172 -5.44 -7.67 -2.48
C LEU A 172 -6.59 -7.07 -1.66
N ILE A 173 -7.59 -7.89 -1.30
CA ILE A 173 -8.68 -7.45 -0.42
C ILE A 173 -8.12 -7.09 0.96
N TRP A 174 -7.27 -7.94 1.53
CA TRP A 174 -6.65 -7.71 2.83
C TRP A 174 -5.80 -6.44 2.86
N ARG A 175 -4.98 -6.23 1.82
CA ARG A 175 -4.20 -5.01 1.60
C ARG A 175 -5.08 -3.77 1.48
N SER A 176 -6.19 -3.87 0.76
CA SER A 176 -7.16 -2.77 0.61
C SER A 176 -7.76 -2.39 1.97
N TRP A 177 -8.15 -3.37 2.79
CA TRP A 177 -8.66 -3.12 4.13
C TRP A 177 -7.60 -2.51 5.06
N SER A 178 -6.37 -3.03 5.02
CA SER A 178 -5.25 -2.45 5.78
C SER A 178 -4.96 -1.01 5.36
N ALA A 179 -5.01 -0.72 4.05
CA ALA A 179 -4.80 0.62 3.52
C ALA A 179 -5.90 1.59 3.94
N SER A 180 -7.17 1.18 3.88
CA SER A 180 -8.30 2.00 4.34
C SER A 180 -8.20 2.30 5.83
N ASN A 181 -7.95 1.30 6.67
CA ASN A 181 -7.78 1.52 8.10
C ASN A 181 -6.59 2.45 8.43
N ALA A 182 -5.48 2.36 7.68
CA ALA A 182 -4.37 3.30 7.85
C ALA A 182 -4.72 4.73 7.40
N SER A 183 -5.64 4.88 6.44
CA SER A 183 -6.20 6.17 6.04
C SER A 183 -7.05 6.75 7.17
N ASP A 184 -7.91 5.94 7.79
CA ASP A 184 -8.77 6.36 8.90
C ASP A 184 -7.93 6.79 10.11
N LEU A 185 -6.90 6.01 10.46
CA LEU A 185 -5.93 6.36 11.50
C LEU A 185 -5.19 7.68 11.17
N ALA A 186 -4.84 7.89 9.89
CA ALA A 186 -4.20 9.13 9.48
C ALA A 186 -5.12 10.34 9.70
N HIS A 187 -6.41 10.23 9.37
CA HIS A 187 -7.40 11.28 9.65
C HIS A 187 -7.56 11.51 11.16
N GLU A 188 -7.67 10.45 11.96
CA GLU A 188 -7.77 10.56 13.42
C GLU A 188 -6.54 11.26 14.02
N ASN A 189 -5.33 10.98 13.53
CA ASN A 189 -4.11 11.64 13.99
C ASN A 189 -4.07 13.13 13.63
N ILE A 190 -4.64 13.52 12.49
CA ILE A 190 -4.75 14.93 12.08
C ILE A 190 -5.78 15.63 12.98
N GLU A 191 -6.97 15.05 13.14
CA GLU A 191 -8.08 15.62 13.91
C GLU A 191 -7.77 15.74 15.41
N SER A 192 -7.07 14.76 15.97
CA SER A 192 -6.62 14.77 17.36
C SER A 192 -5.42 15.69 17.63
N GLY A 193 -4.80 16.22 16.58
CA GLY A 193 -3.56 17.01 16.68
C GLY A 193 -2.33 16.20 17.08
N ALA A 194 -2.38 14.87 16.99
CA ALA A 194 -1.22 14.00 17.20
C ALA A 194 -0.13 14.23 16.14
N VAL A 195 -0.51 14.75 14.97
CA VAL A 195 0.41 15.24 13.94
C VAL A 195 0.11 16.71 13.67
N VAL A 196 1.14 17.55 13.74
CA VAL A 196 1.03 19.00 13.45
C VAL A 196 1.81 19.32 12.19
N PHE A 197 1.18 20.09 11.30
CA PHE A 197 1.78 20.58 10.06
C PHE A 197 2.07 22.08 10.17
N GLU A 198 3.23 22.49 9.64
CA GLU A 198 3.62 23.89 9.62
C GLU A 198 3.44 24.47 8.20
N PRO A 199 2.93 25.71 8.05
CA PRO A 199 2.78 26.35 6.74
C PRO A 199 4.14 26.52 6.06
N GLN A 200 4.27 26.02 4.84
CA GLN A 200 5.49 26.17 4.04
C GLN A 200 5.19 26.87 2.71
N PRO A 201 5.14 28.21 2.69
CA PRO A 201 4.71 28.95 1.51
C PRO A 201 5.69 28.90 0.32
N PHE A 202 6.94 28.46 0.52
CA PHE A 202 7.98 28.47 -0.52
C PHE A 202 8.49 27.10 -0.97
N THR A 203 8.04 26.00 -0.37
CA THR A 203 8.50 24.65 -0.74
C THR A 203 7.81 24.12 -2.02
N PHE A 204 6.79 24.84 -2.50
CA PHE A 204 6.05 24.56 -3.73
C PHE A 204 6.87 24.70 -5.02
N ILE A 205 8.01 25.40 -4.99
CA ILE A 205 8.79 25.74 -6.18
C ILE A 205 10.17 25.09 -6.10
N GLY A 206 10.25 23.78 -6.35
CA GLY A 206 11.53 23.24 -6.83
C GLY A 206 11.88 21.80 -6.51
N ASP A 207 11.41 21.20 -5.42
CA ASP A 207 11.93 19.87 -5.05
C ASP A 207 10.97 18.73 -5.34
N ARG A 208 11.31 18.07 -6.45
CA ARG A 208 11.20 16.64 -6.73
C ARG A 208 10.86 15.80 -5.51
N MET A 209 9.86 14.93 -5.68
CA MET A 209 9.65 13.68 -4.93
C MET A 209 10.74 13.35 -3.90
N GLY A 210 10.60 13.87 -2.68
CA GLY A 210 11.56 13.58 -1.63
C GLY A 210 11.52 14.54 -0.45
N LEU A 211 11.05 14.03 0.70
CA LEU A 211 11.60 14.42 2.01
C LEU A 211 11.46 15.90 2.43
N GLY A 212 10.32 16.53 2.14
CA GLY A 212 9.97 17.88 2.64
C GLY A 212 9.03 17.92 3.87
N MET A 213 8.59 16.77 4.40
CA MET A 213 7.69 16.74 5.56
C MET A 213 8.50 16.91 6.85
N ARG A 214 8.60 18.15 7.35
CA ARG A 214 8.95 18.39 8.76
C ARG A 214 7.71 18.12 9.60
N MET A 215 7.53 16.86 10.01
CA MET A 215 6.59 16.51 11.07
C MET A 215 7.28 16.72 12.41
N ARG A 216 6.57 17.31 13.36
CA ARG A 216 6.98 17.33 14.77
C ARG A 216 6.16 16.26 15.49
N TYR A 217 6.85 15.29 16.09
CA TYR A 217 6.28 14.27 16.98
C TYR A 217 6.27 14.79 18.42
#